data_AF-A0AAW8BYS5-F1
#
_entry.id   AF-A0AAW8BYS5-F1
#
_cell.length_a   1.000
_cell.length_b   1.000
_cell.length_c   1.000
_cell.angle_alpha   90.00
_cell.angle_beta   90.00
_cell.angle_gamma   90.00
#
_symmetry.space_group_name_H-M   'P 1'
#
loop_
_entity.id
_entity.type
_entity.pdbx_description
1 polymer ?
#
loop_
_entity_poly.entity_id
_entity_poly.type
_entity_poly.pdbx_seq_one_letter_code
_entity_poly.pdbx_strand_id
1 'polypeptide(L)'
;MFTDKLSGSAKTTRPGVTAMMNYARAGDTVVVAAIDGLGRCVAEVTRTIADLGERGIVLRALREGIDTATPTGRAVAAIMATLAELELELELGRERRAASREARHSRPAPGHQTTQAQRRTPGPTSPTGRNWRAYR
;
A
#
# COMPACT_ATOMS: atom_id res chain seq x y z
N MET A 1 18.38 1.70 -27.88
CA MET A 1 17.93 0.52 -27.09
C MET A 1 18.10 0.87 -25.62
N PHE A 2 17.03 0.78 -24.83
CA PHE A 2 17.06 1.04 -23.38
C PHE A 2 16.97 -0.28 -22.63
N THR A 3 17.70 -0.43 -21.53
CA THR A 3 17.76 -1.70 -20.78
C THR A 3 17.81 -1.44 -19.28
N ASP A 4 17.08 -2.24 -18.51
CA ASP A 4 17.20 -2.33 -17.06
C ASP A 4 17.57 -3.76 -16.65
N LYS A 5 18.27 -3.90 -15.52
CA LYS A 5 18.46 -5.20 -14.88
C LYS A 5 17.32 -5.47 -13.91
N LEU A 6 16.63 -6.60 -14.07
CA LEU A 6 15.60 -7.06 -13.13
C LEU A 6 16.17 -7.52 -11.77
N SER A 7 17.49 -7.73 -11.66
CA SER A 7 18.13 -8.15 -10.42
C SER A 7 18.30 -6.97 -9.45
N GLY A 8 17.31 -6.74 -8.60
CA GLY A 8 17.38 -5.72 -7.53
C GLY A 8 16.07 -5.56 -6.76
N SER A 9 16.17 -5.19 -5.48
CA SER A 9 15.01 -4.96 -4.59
C SER A 9 14.07 -3.88 -5.15
N ALA A 10 12.78 -3.89 -4.78
CA ALA A 10 11.73 -2.94 -5.19
C ALA A 10 12.06 -1.43 -5.04
N LYS A 11 13.20 -1.08 -4.41
CA LYS A 11 13.75 0.28 -4.28
C LYS A 11 14.80 0.66 -5.32
N THR A 12 15.22 -0.28 -6.19
CA THR A 12 16.25 -0.05 -7.20
C THR A 12 15.69 0.82 -8.33
N THR A 13 16.38 1.91 -8.66
CA THR A 13 16.03 2.85 -9.73
C THR A 13 16.06 2.16 -11.10
N ARG A 14 15.09 2.45 -11.98
CA ARG A 14 14.99 1.90 -13.34
C ARG A 14 15.33 2.96 -14.40
N PRO A 15 16.62 3.29 -14.59
CA PRO A 15 17.02 4.35 -15.50
C PRO A 15 16.64 4.05 -16.95
N GLY A 16 16.52 2.79 -17.36
CA GLY A 16 16.16 2.38 -18.71
C GLY A 16 14.74 2.80 -19.08
N VAL A 17 13.74 2.42 -18.28
CA VAL A 17 12.34 2.84 -18.49
C VAL A 17 12.20 4.35 -18.41
N THR A 18 12.81 5.01 -17.42
CA THR A 18 12.73 6.48 -17.31
C THR A 18 13.36 7.18 -18.53
N ALA A 19 14.53 6.74 -18.98
CA ALA A 19 15.17 7.31 -20.17
C ALA A 19 14.35 7.08 -21.45
N MET A 20 13.75 5.91 -21.59
CA MET A 20 12.82 5.60 -22.68
C MET A 20 11.61 6.54 -22.67
N MET A 21 10.99 6.71 -21.50
CA MET A 21 9.84 7.61 -21.33
C MET A 21 10.21 9.06 -21.66
N ASN A 22 11.41 9.52 -21.30
CA ASN A 22 11.86 10.87 -21.64
C ASN A 22 12.21 11.05 -23.12
N TYR A 23 12.66 9.98 -23.78
CA TYR A 23 13.06 10.01 -25.18
C TYR A 23 11.87 9.95 -26.15
N ALA A 24 10.87 9.10 -25.86
CA ALA A 24 9.75 8.83 -26.75
C ALA A 24 8.89 10.08 -27.01
N ARG A 25 8.34 10.20 -28.21
CA ARG A 25 7.51 11.33 -28.66
C ARG A 25 6.20 10.84 -29.25
N ALA A 26 5.20 11.73 -29.32
CA ALA A 26 3.94 11.42 -29.98
C ALA A 26 4.15 10.89 -31.40
N GLY A 27 3.46 9.79 -31.75
CA GLY A 27 3.65 9.09 -33.02
C GLY A 27 4.72 8.00 -33.01
N ASP A 28 5.57 7.94 -31.98
CA ASP A 28 6.54 6.86 -31.84
C ASP A 28 5.86 5.53 -31.49
N THR A 29 6.61 4.44 -31.70
CA THR A 29 6.25 3.11 -31.20
C THR A 29 7.33 2.63 -30.23
N VAL A 30 6.93 2.38 -28.99
CA VAL A 30 7.74 1.69 -27.99
C VAL A 30 7.54 0.19 -28.18
N VAL A 31 8.64 -0.52 -28.47
CA VAL A 31 8.64 -1.98 -28.58
C VAL A 31 9.31 -2.57 -27.35
N VAL A 32 8.61 -3.46 -26.66
CA VAL A 32 9.12 -4.21 -25.52
C VAL A 32 9.07 -5.70 -25.76
N ALA A 33 10.02 -6.44 -25.19
CA ALA A 33 10.01 -7.90 -25.28
C ALA A 33 8.77 -8.50 -24.61
N ALA A 34 8.36 -7.93 -23.47
CA ALA A 34 7.18 -8.33 -22.70
C ALA A 34 6.69 -7.17 -21.83
N ILE A 35 5.41 -7.20 -21.44
CA ILE A 35 4.75 -6.13 -20.66
C ILE A 35 5.34 -5.96 -19.26
N ASP A 36 5.78 -7.05 -18.64
CA ASP A 36 6.51 -7.07 -17.36
C ASP A 36 7.83 -6.27 -17.42
N GLY A 37 8.33 -5.95 -18.62
CA GLY A 37 9.46 -5.05 -18.81
C GLY A 37 9.18 -3.58 -18.49
N LEU A 38 7.91 -3.17 -18.42
CA LEU A 38 7.51 -1.76 -18.20
C LEU A 38 7.49 -1.34 -16.73
N GLY A 39 7.41 -2.29 -15.79
CA GLY A 39 7.31 -2.01 -14.35
C GLY A 39 7.55 -3.26 -13.51
N ARG A 40 7.84 -3.10 -12.22
CA ARG A 40 8.04 -4.23 -11.30
C ARG A 40 6.81 -4.62 -10.54
N CYS A 41 5.92 -3.66 -10.37
CA CYS A 41 4.58 -3.96 -9.98
C CYS A 41 3.65 -3.61 -11.12
N VAL A 42 2.53 -4.25 -11.00
CA VAL A 42 1.38 -4.17 -11.85
C VAL A 42 0.86 -2.73 -11.98
N ALA A 43 0.93 -1.94 -10.90
CA ALA A 43 0.62 -0.51 -10.93
C ALA A 43 1.59 0.32 -11.79
N GLU A 44 2.90 0.03 -11.73
CA GLU A 44 3.91 0.71 -12.55
C GLU A 44 3.71 0.40 -14.04
N VAL A 45 3.41 -0.86 -14.36
CA VAL A 45 3.12 -1.30 -15.72
C VAL A 45 1.92 -0.54 -16.28
N THR A 46 0.79 -0.57 -15.57
CA THR A 46 -0.45 0.10 -16.01
C THR A 46 -0.26 1.59 -16.19
N ARG A 47 0.41 2.25 -15.24
CA ARG A 47 0.71 3.69 -15.33
C ARG A 47 1.55 4.01 -16.56
N THR A 48 2.54 3.17 -16.87
CA THR A 48 3.40 3.35 -18.04
C THR A 48 2.60 3.18 -19.34
N ILE A 49 1.72 2.17 -19.41
CA ILE A 49 0.85 1.95 -20.57
C ILE A 49 -0.09 3.15 -20.78
N ALA A 50 -0.70 3.66 -19.71
CA ALA A 50 -1.59 4.82 -19.75
C ALA A 50 -0.85 6.08 -20.22
N ASP A 51 0.33 6.38 -19.66
CA ASP A 51 1.14 7.55 -20.03
C ASP A 51 1.58 7.49 -21.51
N LEU A 52 2.00 6.31 -22.00
CA LEU A 52 2.29 6.13 -23.42
C LEU A 52 1.05 6.42 -24.29
N GLY A 53 -0.12 5.92 -23.89
CA GLY A 53 -1.38 6.18 -24.59
C GLY A 53 -1.78 7.65 -24.62
N GLU A 54 -1.73 8.34 -23.47
CA GLU A 54 -2.03 9.77 -23.35
C GLU A 54 -1.11 10.64 -24.22
N ARG A 55 0.15 10.21 -24.38
CA ARG A 55 1.15 10.88 -25.20
C ARG A 55 1.05 10.53 -26.70
N GLY A 56 0.09 9.69 -27.10
CA GLY A 56 -0.06 9.24 -28.47
C GLY A 56 1.10 8.35 -28.94
N ILE A 57 1.70 7.58 -28.03
CA ILE A 57 2.78 6.64 -28.29
C ILE A 57 2.19 5.23 -28.37
N VAL A 58 2.49 4.52 -29.44
CA VAL A 58 2.07 3.12 -29.60
C VAL A 58 2.95 2.22 -28.77
N LEU A 59 2.36 1.23 -28.11
CA LEU A 59 3.06 0.16 -27.42
C LEU A 59 2.90 -1.15 -28.20
N ARG A 60 4.02 -1.81 -28.45
CA ARG A 60 4.08 -3.17 -28.97
C ARG A 60 4.81 -4.09 -27.99
N ALA A 61 4.12 -5.10 -27.50
CA ALA A 61 4.70 -6.12 -26.64
C ALA A 61 4.81 -7.45 -27.42
N LEU A 62 6.04 -7.92 -27.61
CA LEU A 62 6.33 -9.04 -28.52
C LEU A 62 5.84 -10.38 -27.98
N ARG A 63 6.03 -10.65 -26.68
CA ARG A 63 5.64 -11.92 -26.05
C ARG A 63 4.12 -12.09 -26.02
N GLU A 64 3.39 -11.04 -25.67
CA GLU A 64 1.94 -11.07 -25.54
C GLU A 64 1.22 -10.82 -26.88
N GLY A 65 1.94 -10.42 -27.93
CA GLY A 65 1.36 -10.08 -29.22
C GLY A 65 0.45 -8.84 -29.18
N ILE A 66 0.68 -7.94 -28.23
CA ILE A 66 -0.16 -6.75 -28.02
C ILE A 66 0.37 -5.61 -28.88
N ASP A 67 -0.52 -4.99 -29.66
CA ASP A 67 -0.24 -3.77 -30.43
C ASP A 67 -1.35 -2.74 -30.20
N THR A 68 -1.05 -1.68 -29.43
CA THR A 68 -2.03 -0.64 -29.08
C THR A 68 -2.39 0.29 -30.25
N ALA A 69 -1.75 0.15 -31.42
CA ALA A 69 -2.25 0.78 -32.65
C ALA A 69 -3.59 0.15 -33.10
N THR A 70 -3.84 -1.10 -32.73
CA THR A 70 -5.06 -1.83 -33.11
C THR A 70 -6.18 -1.66 -32.06
N PRO A 71 -7.47 -1.65 -32.45
CA PRO A 71 -8.58 -1.63 -31.50
C PRO A 71 -8.52 -2.79 -30.50
N THR A 72 -8.20 -4.00 -30.99
CA THR A 72 -8.06 -5.20 -30.15
C THR A 72 -6.92 -5.06 -29.15
N GLY A 73 -5.74 -4.59 -29.58
CA GLY A 73 -4.61 -4.42 -28.67
C GLY A 73 -4.85 -3.34 -27.62
N ARG A 74 -5.61 -2.28 -27.92
CA ARG A 74 -6.07 -1.31 -26.91
C ARG A 74 -7.01 -1.96 -25.88
N ALA A 75 -7.95 -2.79 -26.33
CA ALA A 75 -8.86 -3.50 -25.44
C ALA A 75 -8.11 -4.47 -24.51
N VAL A 76 -7.15 -5.23 -25.03
CA VAL A 76 -6.31 -6.14 -24.23
C VAL A 76 -5.47 -5.36 -23.22
N ALA A 77 -4.84 -4.26 -23.64
CA ALA A 77 -4.08 -3.40 -22.73
C ALA A 77 -4.96 -2.83 -21.60
N ALA A 78 -6.19 -2.43 -21.91
CA ALA A 78 -7.15 -1.94 -20.91
C ALA A 78 -7.58 -3.04 -19.92
N ILE A 79 -7.78 -4.28 -20.38
CA ILE A 79 -8.08 -5.42 -19.50
C ILE A 79 -6.90 -5.73 -18.58
N MET A 80 -5.67 -5.71 -19.10
CA MET A 80 -4.47 -5.90 -18.28
C MET A 80 -4.33 -4.79 -17.24
N ALA A 81 -4.68 -3.55 -17.59
CA ALA A 81 -4.72 -2.42 -16.67
C ALA A 81 -5.75 -2.59 -15.54
N THR A 82 -6.93 -3.15 -15.82
CA THR A 82 -7.96 -3.37 -14.78
C THR A 82 -7.65 -4.55 -13.89
N LEU A 83 -7.13 -5.66 -14.44
CA LEU A 83 -6.59 -6.75 -13.60
C LEU A 83 -5.49 -6.23 -12.69
N ALA A 84 -4.71 -5.29 -13.20
CA ALA A 84 -3.60 -4.75 -12.49
C ALA A 84 -4.01 -3.97 -11.22
N GLU A 85 -5.01 -3.12 -11.35
CA GLU A 85 -5.59 -2.38 -10.23
C GLU A 85 -6.18 -3.34 -9.18
N LEU A 86 -6.84 -4.42 -9.63
CA LEU A 86 -7.39 -5.45 -8.74
C LEU A 86 -6.30 -6.13 -7.91
N GLU A 87 -5.20 -6.55 -8.53
CA GLU A 87 -4.09 -7.20 -7.82
C GLU A 87 -3.48 -6.28 -6.74
N LEU A 88 -3.31 -4.99 -7.05
CA LEU A 88 -2.84 -3.99 -6.09
C LEU A 88 -3.83 -3.81 -4.93
N GLU A 89 -5.13 -3.70 -5.22
CA GLU A 89 -6.14 -3.57 -4.17
C GLU A 89 -6.15 -4.78 -3.23
N LEU A 90 -6.00 -5.98 -3.79
CA LEU A 90 -5.88 -7.21 -3.02
C LEU A 90 -4.61 -7.24 -2.15
N GLU A 91 -3.46 -6.82 -2.69
CA GLU A 91 -2.19 -6.71 -1.97
C GLU A 91 -2.31 -5.75 -0.77
N LEU A 92 -2.77 -4.52 -1.01
CA LEU A 92 -3.00 -3.52 0.05
C LEU A 92 -4.00 -4.02 1.10
N GLY A 93 -5.04 -4.73 0.66
CA GLY A 93 -5.99 -5.38 1.55
C GLY A 93 -5.34 -6.47 2.43
N ARG A 94 -4.32 -7.19 1.94
CA ARG A 94 -3.54 -8.14 2.75
C ARG A 94 -2.68 -7.41 3.76
N GLU A 95 -1.96 -6.36 3.36
CA GLU A 95 -1.11 -5.56 4.24
C GLU A 95 -1.90 -4.95 5.41
N ARG A 96 -3.06 -4.33 5.13
CA ARG A 96 -3.94 -3.76 6.18
C ARG A 96 -4.41 -4.83 7.18
N ARG A 97 -4.74 -6.03 6.69
CA ARG A 97 -5.15 -7.17 7.53
C ARG A 97 -4.00 -7.67 8.39
N ALA A 98 -2.78 -7.72 7.86
CA ALA A 98 -1.59 -8.08 8.61
C ALA A 98 -1.30 -7.07 9.73
N ALA A 99 -1.28 -5.77 9.41
CA ALA A 99 -1.06 -4.70 10.37
C ALA A 99 -2.14 -4.69 11.49
N SER A 100 -3.40 -4.93 11.15
CA SER A 100 -4.49 -5.05 12.14
C SER A 100 -4.31 -6.23 13.09
N ARG A 101 -3.82 -7.37 12.58
CA ARG A 101 -3.51 -8.56 13.40
C ARG A 101 -2.35 -8.27 14.34
N GLU A 102 -1.30 -7.63 13.85
CA GLU A 102 -0.11 -7.27 14.63
C GLU A 102 -0.43 -6.24 15.72
N ALA A 103 -1.27 -5.23 15.42
CA ALA A 103 -1.77 -4.27 16.40
C ALA A 103 -2.59 -4.95 17.51
N ARG A 104 -3.34 -6.01 17.19
CA ARG A 104 -4.09 -6.79 18.18
C ARG A 104 -3.18 -7.64 19.06
N HIS A 105 -2.05 -8.11 18.51
CA HIS A 105 -1.07 -8.93 19.22
C HIS A 105 -0.17 -8.10 20.13
N SER A 106 0.14 -6.86 19.74
CA SER A 106 0.96 -5.90 20.51
C SER A 106 0.16 -5.13 21.58
N ARG A 107 -1.17 -5.31 21.64
CA ARG A 107 -2.02 -4.67 22.64
C ARG A 107 -1.97 -5.45 23.95
N PRO A 108 -1.53 -4.85 25.08
CA PRO A 108 -1.54 -5.53 26.36
C PRO A 108 -2.98 -5.92 26.73
N ALA A 109 -3.14 -7.11 27.34
CA ALA A 109 -4.43 -7.58 27.80
C ALA A 109 -5.10 -6.50 28.67
N PRO A 110 -6.43 -6.27 28.55
CA PRO A 110 -7.10 -5.33 29.42
C PRO A 110 -6.83 -5.77 30.86
N GLY A 111 -6.01 -4.98 31.57
CA GLY A 111 -5.67 -5.24 32.95
C GLY A 111 -6.98 -5.33 33.72
N HIS A 112 -7.21 -6.47 34.34
CA HIS A 112 -8.25 -6.60 35.34
C HIS A 112 -7.98 -5.52 36.38
N GLN A 113 -8.73 -4.42 36.34
CA GLN A 113 -8.77 -3.48 37.44
C GLN A 113 -9.45 -4.23 38.58
N THR A 114 -8.67 -5.02 39.32
CA THR A 114 -9.07 -5.44 40.64
C THR A 114 -9.20 -4.16 41.44
N THR A 115 -10.44 -3.72 41.60
CA THR A 115 -10.81 -2.64 42.51
C THR A 115 -10.30 -3.07 43.88
N GLN A 116 -9.10 -2.62 44.26
CA GLN A 116 -8.56 -2.85 45.59
C GLN A 116 -9.45 -2.03 46.52
N ALA A 117 -10.44 -2.70 47.11
CA ALA A 117 -11.23 -2.14 48.20
C ALA A 117 -10.24 -1.70 49.29
N GLN A 118 -10.09 -0.38 49.44
CA GLN A 118 -9.33 0.24 50.51
C GLN A 118 -9.88 -0.27 51.85
N ARG A 119 -9.22 -1.27 52.43
CA ARG A 119 -9.36 -1.61 53.84
C ARG A 119 -8.81 -0.43 54.63
N ARG A 120 -9.71 0.46 55.04
CA ARG A 120 -9.44 1.45 56.09
C ARG A 120 -9.06 0.70 57.36
N THR A 121 -7.79 0.78 57.76
CA THR A 121 -7.36 0.46 59.12
C THR A 121 -7.85 1.56 60.08
N PRO A 122 -8.44 1.21 61.23
CA PRO A 122 -8.81 2.21 62.23
C PRO A 122 -7.56 2.73 62.93
N GLY A 123 -7.39 4.06 62.94
CA GLY A 123 -6.33 4.73 63.72
C GLY A 123 -6.63 4.71 65.22
N PRO A 124 -5.62 4.86 66.09
CA PRO A 124 -5.76 4.71 67.53
C PRO A 124 -6.61 5.83 68.13
N THR A 125 -7.65 5.46 68.88
CA THR A 125 -8.41 6.37 69.73
C THR A 125 -7.57 6.77 70.93
N SER A 126 -7.31 8.07 71.09
CA SER A 126 -6.92 8.66 72.38
C SER A 126 -8.07 9.53 72.93
N PRO A 127 -8.29 9.55 74.26
CA PRO A 127 -9.57 9.94 74.83
C PRO A 127 -9.45 11.25 75.62
N THR A 128 -9.67 12.39 74.99
CA THR A 128 -9.84 13.65 75.75
C THR A 128 -10.53 14.69 74.89
N GLY A 129 -11.75 15.07 75.27
CA GLY A 129 -12.38 16.30 74.75
C GLY A 129 -13.89 16.19 74.61
N ARG A 130 -14.61 16.72 75.61
CA ARG A 130 -16.07 16.95 75.63
C ARG A 130 -16.57 17.52 74.30
N ASN A 131 -17.64 16.94 73.76
CA ASN A 131 -18.37 17.53 72.64
C ASN A 131 -19.86 17.67 73.01
N TRP A 132 -20.34 18.90 73.10
CA TRP A 132 -21.74 19.25 73.31
C TRP A 132 -22.45 19.36 71.96
N ARG A 133 -23.68 18.87 71.89
CA ARG A 133 -24.57 19.03 70.72
C ARG A 133 -25.42 20.28 70.88
N ALA A 134 -25.60 21.02 69.80
CA ALA A 134 -26.74 21.93 69.62
C ALA A 134 -27.36 21.64 68.25
N TYR A 135 -28.67 21.39 68.25
CA TYR A 135 -29.51 21.31 67.06
C TYR A 135 -30.10 22.71 66.76
N ARG A 136 -30.21 23.04 65.48
CA ARG A 136 -31.33 23.82 64.94
C ARG A 136 -31.62 23.39 63.51
#